data_AF-A0A820R4S4-F1
#
_entry.id   AF-A0A820R4S4-F1
#
_cell.length_a   1.000
_cell.length_b   1.000
_cell.length_c   1.000
_cell.angle_alpha   90.00
_cell.angle_beta   90.00
_cell.angle_gamma   90.00
#
_symmetry.space_group_name_H-M   'P 1'
#
loop_
_entity.id
_entity.type
_entity.pdbx_description
1 polymer ?
#
loop_
_entity_poly.entity_id
_entity_poly.type
_entity_poly.pdbx_seq_one_letter_code
_entity_poly.pdbx_strand_id
1 'polypeptide(L)'
;GRKLCWMYNLSNAEIRMTHLDRSYFVTMGTYQMAVLLQFNDHQQLTLSEIEEAIKINIKELEKQVLSLIDAKFLLGNTSELTMNSVISINFDYKSKRTKFKIPLISQKEANHVCL
;
A
#
# COMPACT_ATOMS: atom_id res chain seq x y z
N GLY A 1 4.38 -30.32 -18.48
CA GLY A 1 4.87 -28.93 -18.31
C GLY A 1 4.23 -28.32 -17.08
N ARG A 2 4.96 -27.57 -16.26
CA ARG A 2 4.41 -26.93 -15.04
C ARG A 2 3.82 -25.56 -15.39
N LYS A 3 2.69 -25.20 -14.79
CA LYS A 3 2.12 -23.84 -14.81
C LYS A 3 2.52 -23.12 -13.52
N LEU A 4 2.81 -21.83 -13.63
CA LEU A 4 3.25 -20.99 -12.51
C LEU A 4 2.10 -20.06 -12.13
N CYS A 5 1.61 -20.16 -10.89
CA CYS A 5 0.58 -19.29 -10.34
C CYS A 5 1.24 -18.26 -9.41
N TRP A 6 1.11 -16.97 -9.75
CA TRP A 6 1.62 -15.88 -8.93
C TRP A 6 0.57 -15.48 -7.88
N MET A 7 0.98 -15.47 -6.61
CA MET A 7 0.13 -15.10 -5.49
C MET A 7 0.53 -13.71 -4.96
N TYR A 8 -0.13 -12.67 -5.47
CA TYR A 8 0.17 -11.27 -5.13
C TYR A 8 -0.04 -10.93 -3.64
N ASN A 9 -0.95 -11.65 -2.98
CA ASN A 9 -1.24 -11.52 -1.54
C ASN A 9 -0.09 -12.01 -0.63
N LEU A 10 0.75 -12.95 -1.10
CA LEU A 10 1.93 -13.46 -0.38
C LEU A 10 3.22 -12.75 -0.79
N SER A 11 3.15 -11.93 -1.84
CA SER A 11 4.30 -11.26 -2.42
C SER A 11 4.64 -9.99 -1.64
N ASN A 12 5.91 -9.87 -1.25
CA ASN A 12 6.48 -8.70 -0.60
C ASN A 12 7.28 -7.90 -1.63
N ALA A 13 7.22 -6.57 -1.54
CA ALA A 13 8.01 -5.66 -2.34
C ALA A 13 8.95 -4.85 -1.45
N GLU A 14 10.16 -4.57 -1.95
CA GLU A 14 11.09 -3.64 -1.33
C GLU A 14 11.15 -2.37 -2.17
N ILE A 15 10.77 -1.24 -1.58
CA ILE A 15 10.71 0.07 -2.23
C ILE A 15 11.81 0.96 -1.66
N ARG A 16 12.52 1.65 -2.55
CA ARG A 16 13.43 2.74 -2.19
C ARG A 16 12.75 4.08 -2.46
N MET A 17 12.48 4.86 -1.42
CA MET A 17 11.98 6.22 -1.57
C MET A 17 13.17 7.17 -1.72
N THR A 18 13.26 7.83 -2.88
CA THR A 18 14.31 8.82 -3.20
C THR A 18 13.84 10.27 -3.12
N HIS A 19 12.54 10.49 -2.91
CA HIS A 19 11.95 11.83 -2.83
C HIS A 19 12.30 12.60 -1.54
N LEU A 20 12.97 11.94 -0.59
CA LEU A 20 13.33 12.51 0.70
C LEU A 20 14.84 12.68 0.82
N ASP A 21 15.25 13.54 1.75
CA ASP A 21 16.64 13.88 2.09
C ASP A 21 17.50 12.65 2.48
N ARG A 22 16.85 11.54 2.86
CA ARG A 22 17.48 10.24 3.11
C ARG A 22 16.79 9.17 2.28
N SER A 23 17.57 8.23 1.73
CA SER A 23 17.01 7.05 1.08
C SER A 23 16.37 6.12 2.11
N TYR A 24 15.05 5.97 2.06
CA TYR A 24 14.31 5.03 2.89
C TYR A 24 14.08 3.73 2.13
N PHE A 25 14.36 2.60 2.79
CA PHE A 25 14.12 1.25 2.30
C PHE A 25 12.93 0.64 3.04
N VAL A 26 11.81 0.48 2.35
CA VAL A 26 10.56 0.05 2.94
C VAL A 26 10.15 -1.27 2.33
N THR A 27 10.03 -2.31 3.15
CA THR A 27 9.46 -3.58 2.73
C THR A 27 7.97 -3.60 3.05
N MET A 28 7.12 -3.78 2.03
CA MET A 28 5.66 -3.75 2.19
C MET A 28 4.99 -4.78 1.27
N GLY A 29 3.68 -4.98 1.43
CA GLY A 29 2.92 -5.85 0.54
C GLY A 29 2.77 -5.26 -0.87
N THR A 30 2.58 -6.13 -1.86
CA THR A 30 2.41 -5.70 -3.26
C THR A 30 1.23 -4.73 -3.44
N TYR A 31 0.12 -4.94 -2.71
CA TYR A 31 -1.01 -4.01 -2.75
C TYR A 31 -0.69 -2.65 -2.10
N GLN A 32 0.06 -2.63 -1.00
CA GLN A 32 0.51 -1.40 -0.36
C GLN A 32 1.43 -0.61 -1.31
N MET A 33 2.32 -1.31 -2.02
CA MET A 33 3.16 -0.74 -3.06
C MET A 33 2.33 -0.16 -4.21
N ALA A 34 1.30 -0.87 -4.67
CA ALA A 34 0.42 -0.40 -5.75
C ALA A 34 -0.28 0.91 -5.37
N VAL A 35 -0.78 1.02 -4.13
CA VAL A 35 -1.34 2.29 -3.61
C VAL A 35 -0.29 3.38 -3.63
N LEU A 36 0.91 3.10 -3.12
CA LEU A 36 1.98 4.10 -3.06
C LEU A 36 2.41 4.59 -4.45
N LEU A 37 2.43 3.72 -5.44
CA LEU A 37 2.79 4.04 -6.83
C LEU A 37 1.85 5.07 -7.46
N GLN A 38 0.56 5.03 -7.13
CA GLN A 38 -0.41 6.02 -7.63
C GLN A 38 -0.05 7.44 -7.20
N PHE A 39 0.65 7.59 -6.08
CA PHE A 39 1.08 8.89 -5.57
C PHE A 39 2.36 9.43 -6.22
N ASN A 40 2.99 8.68 -7.13
CA ASN A 40 4.14 9.19 -7.88
C ASN A 40 3.74 10.28 -8.88
N ASP A 41 2.57 10.12 -9.51
CA ASP A 41 2.04 11.07 -10.50
C ASP A 41 1.00 12.03 -9.89
N HIS A 42 0.42 11.68 -8.75
CA HIS A 42 -0.66 12.40 -8.11
C HIS A 42 -0.36 12.69 -6.64
N GLN A 43 -0.45 13.94 -6.20
CA GLN A 43 -0.18 14.29 -4.80
C GLN A 43 -1.34 13.95 -3.86
N GLN A 44 -2.56 13.94 -4.40
CA GLN A 44 -3.80 13.69 -3.67
C GLN A 44 -4.72 12.86 -4.56
N LEU A 45 -5.29 11.81 -4.00
CA LEU A 45 -6.21 10.91 -4.69
C LEU A 45 -7.34 10.53 -3.75
N THR A 46 -8.53 10.37 -4.30
CA THR A 46 -9.66 9.80 -3.58
C THR A 46 -9.53 8.28 -3.50
N LEU A 47 -10.14 7.68 -2.48
CA LEU A 47 -10.18 6.22 -2.35
C LEU A 47 -10.82 5.56 -3.59
N SER A 48 -11.83 6.20 -4.21
CA SER A 48 -12.44 5.74 -5.47
C SER A 48 -11.45 5.66 -6.61
N GLU A 49 -10.62 6.69 -6.82
CA GLU A 49 -9.61 6.69 -7.89
C GLU A 49 -8.54 5.61 -7.68
N ILE A 50 -8.16 5.38 -6.42
CA ILE A 50 -7.20 4.32 -6.08
C ILE A 50 -7.81 2.93 -6.33
N GLU A 51 -9.10 2.76 -6.02
CA GLU A 51 -9.82 1.51 -6.30
C GLU A 51 -9.92 1.23 -7.79
N GLU A 52 -10.24 2.24 -8.61
CA GLU A 52 -10.29 2.10 -10.07
C GLU A 52 -8.92 1.76 -10.68
N ALA A 53 -7.84 2.28 -10.09
CA ALA A 53 -6.49 2.01 -10.56
C ALA A 53 -5.97 0.61 -10.21
N ILE A 54 -6.17 0.17 -8.96
CA ILE A 54 -5.61 -1.09 -8.46
C ILE A 54 -6.55 -2.27 -8.71
N LYS A 55 -7.87 -2.01 -8.84
CA LYS A 55 -8.93 -2.98 -9.10
C LYS A 55 -8.95 -4.13 -8.09
N ILE A 56 -8.84 -3.78 -6.80
CA ILE A 56 -8.92 -4.72 -5.68
C ILE A 56 -10.17 -4.45 -4.85
N ASN A 57 -10.55 -5.40 -4.01
CA ASN A 57 -11.69 -5.23 -3.14
C ASN A 57 -11.52 -4.01 -2.22
N ILE A 58 -12.53 -3.15 -2.18
CA ILE A 58 -12.54 -1.92 -1.36
C ILE A 58 -12.17 -2.18 0.11
N LYS A 59 -12.63 -3.30 0.69
CA LYS A 59 -12.32 -3.67 2.09
C LYS A 59 -10.84 -3.96 2.30
N GLU A 60 -10.19 -4.51 1.28
CA GLU A 60 -8.75 -4.76 1.30
C GLU A 60 -7.98 -3.48 1.05
N LEU A 61 -8.44 -2.65 0.12
CA LEU A 61 -7.87 -1.34 -0.15
C LEU A 61 -7.87 -0.46 1.11
N GLU A 62 -9.02 -0.34 1.78
CA GLU A 62 -9.16 0.41 3.03
C GLU A 62 -8.13 -0.02 4.07
N LYS A 63 -7.96 -1.33 4.27
CA LYS A 63 -6.92 -1.86 5.18
C LYS A 63 -5.52 -1.45 4.75
N GLN A 64 -5.19 -1.57 3.46
CA GLN A 64 -3.87 -1.20 2.97
C GLN A 64 -3.61 0.31 3.17
N VAL A 65 -4.59 1.15 2.86
CA VAL A 65 -4.51 2.61 3.04
C VAL A 65 -4.38 2.96 4.52
N LEU A 66 -5.18 2.38 5.40
CA LEU A 66 -5.07 2.57 6.85
C LEU A 66 -3.68 2.23 7.35
N SER A 67 -3.10 1.10 6.91
CA SER A 67 -1.72 0.71 7.27
C SER A 67 -0.68 1.74 6.82
N LEU A 68 -0.86 2.34 5.65
CA LEU A 68 0.02 3.38 5.13
C LEU A 68 -0.15 4.71 5.87
N ILE A 69 -1.37 5.04 6.33
CA ILE A 69 -1.65 6.20 7.18
C ILE A 69 -1.04 6.00 8.58
N ASP A 70 -1.17 4.82 9.17
CA ASP A 70 -0.54 4.47 10.46
C ASP A 70 0.99 4.54 10.39
N ALA A 71 1.56 4.10 9.27
CA ALA A 71 2.99 4.24 8.98
C ALA A 71 3.41 5.70 8.69
N LYS A 72 2.45 6.63 8.61
CA LYS A 72 2.59 8.05 8.29
C LYS A 72 3.14 8.33 6.89
N PHE A 73 3.02 7.39 5.96
CA PHE A 73 3.34 7.61 4.55
C PHE A 73 2.26 8.39 3.83
N LEU A 74 1.00 8.15 4.21
CA LEU A 74 -0.16 8.86 3.69
C LEU A 74 -0.81 9.68 4.81
N LEU A 75 -1.41 10.80 4.43
CA LEU A 75 -2.23 11.66 5.26
C LEU A 75 -3.67 11.46 4.81
N GLY A 76 -4.53 11.02 5.72
CA GLY A 76 -5.92 10.75 5.44
C GLY A 76 -6.70 10.57 6.73
N ASN A 77 -8.03 10.57 6.62
CA ASN A 77 -8.90 10.43 7.77
C ASN A 77 -8.96 8.95 8.19
N THR A 78 -8.49 8.62 9.39
CA THR A 78 -8.38 7.24 9.89
C THR A 78 -9.67 6.69 10.47
N SER A 79 -10.63 7.55 10.82
CA SER A 79 -11.84 7.13 11.55
C SER A 79 -12.88 6.44 10.66
N GLU A 80 -13.09 6.92 9.42
CA GLU A 80 -14.00 6.33 8.44
C GLU A 80 -13.52 6.68 7.01
N LEU A 81 -12.82 5.74 6.35
CA LEU A 81 -12.49 5.89 4.94
C LEU A 81 -13.75 5.65 4.10
N THR A 82 -14.22 6.71 3.46
CA THR A 82 -15.28 6.65 2.46
C THR A 82 -14.68 6.76 1.06
N MET A 83 -15.40 6.35 0.01
CA MET A 83 -14.90 6.44 -1.38
C MET A 83 -14.46 7.86 -1.78
N ASN A 84 -15.11 8.88 -1.20
CA ASN A 84 -14.80 10.30 -1.43
C ASN A 84 -13.70 10.84 -0.48
N SER A 85 -13.12 9.99 0.37
CA SER A 85 -12.03 10.40 1.25
C SER A 85 -10.80 10.69 0.43
N VAL A 86 -10.34 11.94 0.50
CA VAL A 86 -9.10 12.39 -0.13
C VAL A 86 -7.93 11.93 0.74
N ILE A 87 -7.01 11.21 0.11
CA ILE A 87 -5.78 10.71 0.70
C ILE A 87 -4.64 11.48 0.03
N SER A 88 -3.71 11.99 0.83
CA SER A 88 -2.56 12.75 0.34
C SER A 88 -1.27 12.06 0.73
N ILE A 89 -0.22 12.18 -0.07
CA ILE A 89 1.11 11.65 0.32
C ILE A 89 1.82 12.59 1.31
N ASN A 90 2.50 12.02 2.31
CA ASN A 90 3.25 12.78 3.31
C ASN A 90 4.68 13.08 2.83
N PHE A 91 4.89 14.25 2.23
CA PHE A 91 6.23 14.70 1.80
C PHE A 91 7.16 15.09 2.97
N ASP A 92 6.61 15.44 4.14
CA ASP A 92 7.36 15.85 5.32
C ASP A 92 7.77 14.68 6.23
N TYR A 93 7.62 13.44 5.75
CA TYR A 93 7.92 12.26 6.54
C TYR A 93 9.40 12.24 6.98
N LYS A 94 9.65 12.30 8.30
CA LYS A 94 11.00 12.16 8.88
C LYS A 94 11.00 11.06 9.92
N SER A 95 11.59 9.91 9.57
CA SER A 95 11.81 8.80 10.51
C SER A 95 13.28 8.64 10.86
N LYS A 96 13.55 8.32 12.13
CA LYS A 96 14.89 7.95 12.62
C LYS A 96 15.37 6.61 12.04
N ARG A 97 14.44 5.73 11.62
CA ARG A 97 14.78 4.45 10.98
C ARG A 97 14.67 4.60 9.46
N THR A 98 15.77 4.32 8.77
CA THR A 98 15.86 4.37 7.30
C THR A 98 15.45 3.05 6.63
N LYS A 99 15.45 1.93 7.36
CA LYS A 99 14.96 0.63 6.87
C LYS A 99 13.93 0.05 7.83
N PHE A 100 12.73 -0.25 7.34
CA PHE A 100 11.68 -0.89 8.13
C PHE A 100 10.68 -1.63 7.25
N LYS A 101 10.01 -2.60 7.85
CA LYS A 101 8.98 -3.41 7.20
C LYS A 101 7.61 -2.98 7.72
N ILE A 102 6.71 -2.62 6.81
CA ILE A 102 5.29 -2.49 7.14
C ILE A 102 4.73 -3.91 7.27
N PRO A 103 4.14 -4.29 8.42
CA PRO A 103 3.56 -5.60 8.54
C PRO A 103 2.45 -5.75 7.50
N LEU A 104 2.52 -6.84 6.73
CA LEU A 104 1.41 -7.26 5.88
C LEU A 104 0.17 -7.44 6.76
N ILE A 105 -0.92 -6.78 6.41
CA ILE A 105 -2.23 -7.12 6.98
C ILE A 105 -2.59 -8.48 6.38
N SER A 106 -2.18 -9.53 7.08
CA SER A 106 -2.35 -10.92 6.64
C SER A 106 -3.83 -11.27 6.62
N GLN A 107 -4.40 -11.45 5.42
CA GLN A 107 -5.63 -12.21 5.26
C GLN A 107 -5.30 -13.69 5.49
N LYS A 108 -6.00 -14.31 6.45
CA LYS A 108 -5.97 -15.76 6.67
C LYS A 108 -6.25 -16.50 5.37
N GLU A 109 -5.48 -17.56 5.17
CA GLU A 109 -5.58 -18.57 4.12
C GLU A 109 -7.02 -18.82 3.65
N ALA A 110 -7.30 -18.52 2.38
CA ALA A 110 -8.26 -19.29 1.62
C ALA A 110 -7.47 -20.29 0.78
N ASN A 111 -7.42 -21.53 1.24
CA ASN A 111 -6.99 -22.69 0.48
C ASN A 111 -7.74 -22.74 -0.86
N HIS A 112 -7.15 -22.23 -1.93
CA HIS A 112 -7.57 -22.58 -3.27
C HIS A 112 -6.51 -23.48 -3.89
N VAL A 113 -6.81 -24.77 -3.80
CA VAL A 113 -6.18 -25.88 -4.50
C VAL A 113 -6.03 -25.48 -5.97
N CYS A 114 -4.79 -25.38 -6.45
CA CYS A 114 -4.54 -25.38 -7.89
C CYS A 114 -4.86 -26.79 -8.42
N LEU A 115 -5.83 -26.87 -9.32
CA LEU A 115 -6.05 -28.01 -10.22
C LEU A 115 -4.95 -28.09 -11.29
#